data_AF-A0A673C0N0-F1
#
_entry.id   AF-A0A673C0N0-F1
#
_cell.length_a   1.000
_cell.length_b   1.000
_cell.length_c   1.000
_cell.angle_alpha   90.00
_cell.angle_beta   90.00
_cell.angle_gamma   90.00
#
_symmetry.space_group_name_H-M   'P 1'
#
loop_
_entity.id
_entity.type
_entity.pdbx_description
1 polymer ?
#
loop_
_entity_poly.entity_id
_entity_poly.type
_entity_poly.pdbx_seq_one_letter_code
_entity_poly.pdbx_strand_id
1 'polypeptide(L)'
;MLRLTAGRVGSLLTRRATAALSTSSARMASHGHEVSETVDMSQPLYWDRLDTPLPDRPFKDIVSAADKSLKQKEKGPWSQLTKEEKIALYRLMFCQTYAEMKKPSSEWKTVMGGIFIFLGFTGLVVWWQSIYGKSIILFLVFFRLQTKPDTMTRHGTKSRAVNKINSGSVAFKLHTR
;
A
#
# COMPACT_ATOMS: atom_id res chain seq x y z
N MET A 1 48.08 18.67 -41.78
CA MET A 1 47.59 17.29 -41.64
C MET A 1 46.09 17.32 -41.43
N LEU A 2 45.31 17.08 -42.48
CA LEU A 2 43.84 17.05 -42.45
C LEU A 2 43.39 15.61 -42.70
N ARG A 3 42.73 14.99 -41.72
CA ARG A 3 41.99 13.74 -41.90
C ARG A 3 40.57 13.93 -41.39
N LEU A 4 39.69 14.24 -42.33
CA LEU A 4 38.24 14.10 -42.20
C LEU A 4 37.90 12.61 -42.35
N THR A 5 37.39 11.98 -41.31
CA THR A 5 36.73 10.67 -41.41
C THR A 5 35.22 10.87 -41.37
N ALA A 6 34.62 10.79 -42.55
CA ALA A 6 33.18 10.67 -42.75
C ALA A 6 32.67 9.36 -42.14
N GLY A 7 31.84 9.46 -41.10
CA GLY A 7 31.12 8.34 -40.50
C GLY A 7 29.69 8.30 -41.03
N ARG A 8 29.37 7.24 -41.78
CA ARG A 8 28.08 6.93 -42.41
C ARG A 8 26.89 6.96 -41.43
N VAL A 9 25.88 7.75 -41.78
CA VAL A 9 24.48 7.53 -41.40
C VAL A 9 23.92 6.42 -42.28
N GLY A 10 23.26 5.41 -41.68
CA GLY A 10 22.67 4.31 -42.44
C GLY A 10 21.88 3.33 -41.55
N SER A 11 20.59 3.63 -41.39
CA SER A 11 19.46 2.73 -41.17
C SER A 11 19.77 1.23 -40.94
N LEU A 12 19.46 0.74 -39.74
CA LEU A 12 19.14 -0.66 -39.47
C LEU A 12 17.77 -0.76 -38.79
N LEU A 13 16.72 -0.36 -39.52
CA LEU A 13 15.39 -0.92 -39.29
C LEU A 13 15.35 -2.32 -39.91
N THR A 14 14.68 -3.23 -39.20
CA THR A 14 14.23 -4.56 -39.64
C THR A 14 15.16 -5.73 -39.29
N ARG A 15 15.02 -6.26 -38.07
CA ARG A 15 14.87 -7.71 -37.90
C ARG A 15 14.37 -8.08 -36.50
N ARG A 16 13.27 -8.87 -36.51
CA ARG A 16 12.79 -9.77 -35.44
C ARG A 16 11.99 -9.14 -34.31
N ALA A 17 10.77 -8.72 -34.67
CA ALA A 17 9.60 -8.97 -33.83
C ALA A 17 9.36 -10.49 -33.77
N THR A 18 9.91 -11.14 -32.74
CA THR A 18 9.46 -12.41 -32.13
C THR A 18 10.39 -12.71 -30.95
N ALA A 19 10.48 -11.76 -30.01
CA ALA A 19 10.88 -12.14 -28.66
C ALA A 19 9.66 -12.84 -28.05
N ALA A 20 9.75 -14.17 -27.99
CA ALA A 20 8.81 -15.02 -27.30
C ALA A 20 8.48 -14.43 -25.93
N LEU A 21 7.20 -14.48 -25.57
CA LEU A 21 6.74 -14.28 -24.21
C LEU A 21 7.46 -15.30 -23.32
N SER A 22 8.63 -14.93 -22.80
CA SER A 22 9.26 -15.64 -21.68
C SER A 22 8.33 -15.44 -20.50
N THR A 23 7.38 -16.35 -20.40
CA THR A 23 6.60 -16.62 -19.20
C THR A 23 7.64 -16.88 -18.13
N SER A 24 7.89 -15.87 -17.30
CA SER A 24 8.62 -16.03 -16.06
C SER A 24 7.79 -17.01 -15.24
N SER A 25 8.13 -18.29 -15.35
CA SER A 25 7.68 -19.33 -14.45
C SER A 25 8.30 -18.99 -13.10
N ALA A 26 7.57 -18.18 -12.34
CA ALA A 26 7.78 -18.04 -10.92
C ALA A 26 7.65 -19.45 -10.36
N ARG A 27 8.79 -20.05 -10.05
CA ARG A 27 8.87 -21.26 -9.26
C ARG A 27 8.25 -20.87 -7.92
N MET A 28 6.97 -21.19 -7.74
CA MET A 28 6.34 -21.16 -6.44
C MET A 28 7.23 -22.03 -5.56
N ALA A 29 7.90 -21.41 -4.58
CA ALA A 29 8.54 -22.17 -3.52
C ALA A 29 7.41 -23.00 -2.90
N SER A 30 7.50 -24.32 -3.03
CA SER A 30 6.60 -25.23 -2.36
C SER A 30 6.83 -25.01 -0.87
N HIS A 31 6.02 -24.14 -0.27
CA HIS A 31 5.85 -24.14 1.17
C HIS A 31 5.28 -25.52 1.49
N GLY A 32 6.17 -26.44 1.87
CA GLY A 32 5.79 -27.68 2.49
C GLY A 32 4.85 -27.30 3.63
N HIS A 33 3.63 -27.83 3.56
CA HIS A 33 2.64 -27.72 4.61
C HIS A 33 3.11 -28.60 5.77
N GLU A 34 4.17 -28.15 6.45
CA GLU A 34 4.47 -28.60 7.80
C GLU A 34 3.36 -28.02 8.66
N VAL A 35 2.39 -28.88 8.97
CA VAL A 35 1.35 -28.59 9.94
C VAL A 35 2.06 -28.25 11.23
N SER A 36 2.18 -26.95 11.53
CA SER A 36 2.44 -26.50 12.88
C SER A 36 1.33 -27.11 13.74
N GLU A 37 1.67 -28.07 14.60
CA GLU A 37 0.73 -28.58 15.60
C GLU A 37 0.07 -27.38 16.28
N THR A 38 -1.24 -27.48 16.49
CA THR A 38 -1.97 -26.49 17.28
C THR A 38 -1.31 -26.43 18.66
N VAL A 39 -0.51 -25.39 18.88
CA VAL A 39 0.32 -25.25 20.07
C VAL A 39 -0.59 -25.17 21.29
N ASP A 40 -0.35 -26.05 22.26
CA ASP A 40 -1.02 -26.02 23.55
C ASP A 40 -0.57 -24.79 24.33
N MET A 41 -1.42 -23.77 24.36
CA MET A 41 -1.16 -22.48 25.01
C MET A 41 -1.17 -22.55 26.54
N SER A 42 -1.54 -23.70 27.14
CA SER A 42 -1.46 -23.91 28.59
C SER A 42 -0.04 -24.22 29.08
N GLN A 43 0.86 -24.62 28.17
CA GLN A 43 2.26 -24.91 28.46
C GLN A 43 3.17 -23.72 28.13
N PRO A 44 4.31 -23.57 28.82
CA PRO A 44 5.29 -22.56 28.46
C PRO A 44 5.81 -22.80 27.04
N LEU A 45 5.77 -21.76 26.21
CA LEU A 45 6.26 -21.78 24.84
C LEU A 45 7.73 -21.39 24.80
N TYR A 46 8.50 -22.08 23.96
CA TYR A 46 9.87 -21.69 23.65
C TYR A 46 9.91 -20.28 23.04
N TRP A 47 10.76 -19.39 23.57
CA TRP A 47 10.97 -18.06 23.00
C TRP A 47 12.42 -17.59 23.13
N ASP A 48 13.01 -17.15 22.03
CA ASP A 48 14.32 -16.50 22.02
C ASP A 48 14.17 -15.03 22.44
N ARG A 49 14.49 -14.71 23.69
CA ARG A 49 14.48 -13.33 24.19
C ARG A 49 15.80 -12.96 24.87
N LEU A 50 16.16 -11.68 24.79
CA LEU A 50 17.42 -11.17 25.35
C LEU A 50 17.34 -10.94 26.88
N ASP A 51 16.14 -10.77 27.42
CA ASP A 51 15.86 -10.60 28.85
C ASP A 51 15.89 -11.94 29.61
N THR A 52 15.45 -13.02 28.96
CA THR A 52 15.42 -14.36 29.55
C THR A 52 16.43 -15.27 28.84
N PRO A 53 17.69 -15.32 29.31
CA PRO A 53 18.74 -16.08 28.63
C PRO A 53 18.52 -17.60 28.63
N LEU A 54 17.70 -18.08 29.56
CA LEU A 54 17.43 -19.50 29.80
C LEU A 54 15.91 -19.72 29.65
N PRO A 55 15.43 -20.25 28.51
CA PRO A 55 14.02 -20.51 28.30
C PRO A 55 13.55 -21.71 29.14
N ASP A 56 12.28 -21.68 29.56
CA ASP A 56 11.67 -22.73 30.39
C ASP A 56 11.52 -24.07 29.67
N ARG A 57 11.46 -24.03 28.33
CA ARG A 57 11.35 -25.18 27.43
C ARG A 57 12.54 -25.20 26.48
N PRO A 58 13.08 -26.37 26.07
CA PRO A 58 14.07 -26.46 25.00
C PRO A 58 13.44 -26.20 23.62
N PHE A 59 14.27 -25.84 22.63
CA PHE A 59 13.80 -25.62 21.26
C PHE A 59 13.26 -26.91 20.60
N LYS A 60 13.94 -28.04 20.80
CA LYS A 60 13.51 -29.34 20.29
C LYS A 60 13.07 -30.26 21.43
N ASP A 61 11.77 -30.56 21.47
CA ASP A 61 11.22 -31.55 22.41
C ASP A 61 11.38 -32.98 21.90
N ILE A 62 11.26 -33.18 20.57
CA ILE A 62 11.35 -34.50 19.94
C ILE A 62 12.81 -34.77 19.57
N VAL A 63 13.50 -35.48 20.46
CA VAL A 63 14.93 -35.76 20.35
C VAL A 63 15.14 -37.02 19.48
N SER A 64 15.87 -36.91 18.37
CA SER A 64 16.22 -38.05 17.50
C SER A 64 17.16 -39.04 18.21
N ALA A 65 17.30 -40.27 17.70
CA ALA A 65 18.16 -41.29 18.30
C ALA A 65 19.62 -40.83 18.44
N ALA A 66 20.13 -40.08 17.46
CA ALA A 66 21.46 -39.47 17.51
C ALA A 66 21.55 -38.44 18.64
N ASP A 67 20.57 -37.54 18.73
CA ASP A 67 20.53 -36.48 19.75
C ASP A 67 20.37 -37.04 21.18
N LYS A 68 19.66 -38.17 21.34
CA LYS A 68 19.57 -38.89 22.62
C LYS A 68 20.94 -39.40 23.08
N SER A 69 21.76 -39.89 22.15
CA SER A 69 23.14 -40.31 22.45
C SER A 69 24.02 -39.12 22.86
N LEU A 70 23.84 -37.96 22.22
CA LEU A 70 24.50 -36.71 22.59
C LEU A 70 24.07 -36.24 23.99
N LYS A 71 22.78 -36.30 24.32
CA LYS A 71 22.27 -35.98 25.66
C LYS A 71 22.79 -36.93 26.74
N GLN A 72 23.05 -38.19 26.41
CA GLN A 72 23.69 -39.11 27.35
C GLN A 72 25.18 -38.78 27.54
N LYS A 73 25.88 -38.38 26.48
CA LYS A 73 27.27 -37.89 26.55
C LYS A 73 27.40 -36.57 27.31
N GLU A 74 26.39 -35.70 27.24
CA GLU A 74 26.35 -34.41 27.97
C GLU A 74 26.45 -34.58 29.50
N LYS A 75 25.95 -35.70 30.04
CA LYS A 75 26.05 -36.04 31.47
C LYS A 75 27.48 -36.37 31.92
N GLY A 76 28.38 -36.66 30.98
CA GLY A 76 29.79 -36.95 31.25
C GLY A 76 30.67 -35.69 31.24
N PRO A 77 32.00 -35.85 31.23
CA PRO A 77 32.92 -34.72 31.18
C PRO A 77 32.93 -34.04 29.81
N TRP A 78 32.71 -32.72 29.78
CA TRP A 78 32.63 -31.91 28.55
C TRP A 78 33.96 -31.77 27.79
N SER A 79 35.07 -32.24 28.39
CA SER A 79 36.37 -32.33 27.74
C SER A 79 36.43 -33.40 26.65
N GLN A 80 35.56 -34.42 26.72
CA GLN A 80 35.50 -35.50 25.74
C GLN A 80 34.60 -35.17 24.53
N LEU A 81 33.82 -34.08 24.63
CA LEU A 81 32.97 -33.63 23.52
C LEU A 81 33.77 -32.84 22.49
N THR A 82 33.58 -33.22 21.23
CA THR A 82 34.07 -32.46 20.08
C THR A 82 33.37 -31.10 19.96
N LYS A 83 33.98 -30.15 19.24
CA LYS A 83 33.39 -28.82 19.02
C LYS A 83 32.03 -28.90 18.31
N GLU A 84 31.88 -29.84 17.39
CA GLU A 84 30.66 -30.05 16.62
C GLU A 84 29.53 -30.59 17.51
N GLU A 85 29.83 -31.54 18.40
CA GLU A 85 28.85 -32.06 19.37
C GLU A 85 28.35 -30.96 20.32
N LYS A 86 29.24 -30.03 20.73
CA LYS A 86 28.85 -28.86 21.54
C LYS A 86 27.91 -27.92 20.79
N ILE A 87 28.17 -27.67 19.50
CA ILE A 87 27.30 -26.85 18.65
C ILE A 87 25.95 -27.55 18.42
N ALA A 88 25.95 -28.87 18.23
CA ALA A 88 24.73 -29.65 18.09
C ALA A 88 23.86 -29.60 19.36
N LEU A 89 24.47 -29.75 20.54
CA LEU A 89 23.77 -29.56 21.82
C LEU A 89 23.19 -28.15 21.96
N TYR A 90 23.95 -27.13 21.53
CA TYR A 90 23.46 -25.76 21.53
C TYR A 90 22.23 -25.59 20.64
N ARG A 91 22.26 -26.10 19.40
CA ARG A 91 21.13 -26.02 18.45
C ARG A 91 19.94 -26.93 18.82
N LEU A 92 20.14 -27.86 19.76
CA LEU A 92 19.07 -28.67 20.34
C LEU A 92 18.28 -27.88 21.39
N MET A 93 19.00 -27.11 22.21
CA MET A 93 18.41 -26.29 23.28
C MET A 93 17.92 -24.93 22.78
N PHE A 94 18.69 -24.28 21.91
CA PHE A 94 18.44 -22.93 21.42
C PHE A 94 18.25 -22.89 19.90
N CYS A 95 17.27 -22.12 19.42
CA CYS A 95 17.07 -21.91 18.00
C CYS A 95 18.11 -20.93 17.44
N GLN A 96 18.21 -19.74 18.03
CA GLN A 96 19.08 -18.66 17.57
C GLN A 96 20.21 -18.32 18.53
N THR A 97 21.31 -17.82 18.00
CA THR A 97 22.39 -17.25 18.83
C THR A 97 22.12 -15.79 19.19
N TYR A 98 22.74 -15.30 20.26
CA TYR A 98 22.65 -13.88 20.65
C TYR A 98 23.03 -12.91 19.52
N ALA A 99 23.98 -13.28 18.67
CA ALA A 99 24.38 -12.47 17.53
C ALA A 99 23.29 -12.45 16.44
N GLU A 100 22.62 -13.59 16.21
CA GLU A 100 21.49 -13.71 15.29
C GLU A 100 20.28 -12.91 15.81
N MET A 101 19.98 -13.00 17.10
CA MET A 101 18.89 -12.26 17.75
C MET A 101 19.11 -10.74 17.77
N LYS A 102 20.36 -10.30 17.92
CA LYS A 102 20.72 -8.86 17.93
C LYS A 102 20.86 -8.26 16.53
N LYS A 103 20.67 -9.06 15.47
CA LYS A 103 20.82 -8.59 14.10
C LYS A 103 19.83 -7.43 13.83
N PRO A 104 20.30 -6.25 13.39
CA PRO A 104 19.41 -5.12 13.12
C PRO A 104 18.50 -5.43 11.93
N SER A 105 17.19 -5.19 12.08
CA SER A 105 16.25 -5.29 10.97
C SER A 105 16.32 -4.02 10.11
N SER A 106 16.18 -4.21 8.80
CA SER A 106 16.15 -3.10 7.83
C SER A 106 14.75 -2.69 7.40
N GLU A 107 13.74 -3.18 8.13
CA GLU A 107 12.31 -2.92 7.89
C GLU A 107 11.96 -1.44 8.00
N TRP A 108 12.68 -0.67 8.81
CA TRP A 108 12.50 0.78 8.89
C TRP A 108 12.65 1.47 7.52
N LYS A 109 13.46 0.90 6.61
CA LYS A 109 13.65 1.43 5.26
C LYS A 109 12.40 1.28 4.41
N THR A 110 11.70 0.15 4.52
CA THR A 110 10.46 -0.09 3.77
C THR A 110 9.32 0.75 4.34
N VAL A 111 9.27 0.91 5.68
CA VAL A 111 8.34 1.84 6.34
C VAL A 111 8.54 3.26 5.80
N MET A 112 9.77 3.79 5.86
CA MET A 112 10.07 5.14 5.35
C MET A 112 9.75 5.27 3.87
N GLY A 113 10.11 4.28 3.04
CA GLY A 113 9.77 4.27 1.63
C GLY A 113 8.26 4.32 1.38
N GLY A 114 7.47 3.56 2.14
CA GLY A 114 6.01 3.59 2.10
C GLY A 114 5.45 4.98 2.38
N ILE A 115 5.89 5.63 3.46
CA ILE A 115 5.47 7.00 3.81
C ILE A 115 5.76 7.96 2.64
N PHE A 116 6.97 7.93 2.08
CA PHE A 116 7.33 8.84 0.99
C PHE A 116 6.51 8.59 -0.29
N ILE A 117 6.16 7.33 -0.58
CA ILE A 117 5.29 7.01 -1.72
C ILE A 117 3.88 7.57 -1.52
N PHE A 118 3.29 7.41 -0.33
CA PHE A 118 1.96 7.96 -0.05
C PHE A 118 1.95 9.49 -0.07
N LEU A 119 2.99 10.14 0.47
CA LEU A 119 3.14 11.60 0.40
C LEU A 119 3.36 12.09 -1.05
N GLY A 120 4.17 11.40 -1.84
CA GLY A 120 4.37 11.72 -3.25
C GLY A 120 3.10 11.55 -4.07
N PHE A 121 2.35 10.47 -3.84
CA PHE A 121 1.10 10.19 -4.53
C PHE A 121 0.00 11.19 -4.18
N THR A 122 -0.18 11.49 -2.89
CA THR A 122 -1.14 12.53 -2.44
C THR A 122 -0.78 13.91 -2.99
N GLY A 123 0.51 14.29 -2.99
CA GLY A 123 0.99 15.51 -3.61
C GLY A 123 0.74 15.57 -5.13
N LEU A 124 0.94 14.46 -5.84
CA LEU A 124 0.66 14.34 -7.27
C LEU A 124 -0.83 14.51 -7.58
N VAL A 125 -1.71 13.89 -6.77
CA VAL A 125 -3.17 14.01 -6.91
C VAL A 125 -3.62 15.45 -6.67
N VAL A 126 -3.09 16.13 -5.64
CA VAL A 126 -3.42 17.54 -5.35
C VAL A 126 -2.91 18.46 -6.46
N TRP A 127 -1.72 18.21 -6.99
CA TRP A 127 -1.18 18.98 -8.12
C TRP A 127 -2.03 18.80 -9.38
N TRP A 128 -2.46 17.57 -9.67
CA TRP A 128 -3.40 17.28 -10.76
C TRP A 128 -4.73 18.02 -10.56
N GLN A 129 -5.31 17.95 -9.36
CA GLN A 129 -6.51 18.72 -9.01
C GLN A 129 -6.31 20.24 -9.15
N SER A 130 -5.11 20.77 -8.86
CA SER A 130 -4.81 22.21 -8.97
C SER A 130 -4.77 22.68 -10.44
N ILE A 131 -4.24 21.88 -11.35
CA ILE A 131 -4.18 22.20 -12.80
C ILE A 131 -5.56 22.06 -13.45
N TYR A 132 -6.23 20.93 -13.24
CA TYR A 132 -7.52 20.66 -13.88
C TYR A 132 -8.71 21.28 -13.14
N GLY A 133 -8.61 21.53 -11.84
CA GLY A 133 -9.65 22.14 -11.02
C GLY A 133 -9.85 23.63 -11.33
N LYS A 134 -8.80 24.37 -11.68
CA LYS A 134 -8.94 25.75 -12.19
C LYS A 134 -9.70 25.78 -13.52
N SER A 135 -9.46 24.79 -14.39
CA SER A 135 -10.16 24.65 -15.66
C SER A 135 -11.62 24.18 -15.47
N ILE A 136 -11.87 23.22 -14.57
CA ILE A 136 -13.22 22.72 -14.27
C ILE A 136 -14.09 23.78 -13.57
N ILE A 137 -13.54 24.56 -12.62
CA ILE A 137 -14.28 25.60 -11.88
C ILE A 137 -14.56 26.78 -12.81
N LEU A 138 -13.58 27.19 -13.64
CA LEU A 138 -13.79 28.24 -14.64
C LEU A 138 -14.78 27.78 -15.72
N PHE A 139 -14.70 26.52 -16.16
CA PHE A 139 -15.65 25.92 -17.12
C PHE A 139 -17.06 25.80 -16.53
N LEU A 140 -17.21 25.40 -15.26
CA LEU A 140 -18.50 25.37 -14.58
C LEU A 140 -19.07 26.77 -14.31
N VAL A 141 -18.24 27.75 -13.95
CA VAL A 141 -18.67 29.16 -13.81
C VAL A 141 -19.07 29.74 -15.17
N PHE A 142 -18.29 29.49 -16.23
CA PHE A 142 -18.59 29.91 -17.60
C PHE A 142 -19.87 29.23 -18.14
N PHE A 143 -20.04 27.93 -17.90
CA PHE A 143 -21.25 27.18 -18.27
C PHE A 143 -22.48 27.63 -17.46
N ARG A 144 -22.31 27.98 -16.18
CA ARG A 144 -23.38 28.59 -15.35
C ARG A 144 -23.75 30.00 -15.83
N LEU A 145 -22.84 30.74 -16.43
CA LEU A 145 -23.13 32.06 -17.01
C LEU A 145 -23.84 31.97 -18.38
N GLN A 146 -23.65 30.87 -19.12
CA GLN A 146 -24.31 30.64 -20.41
C GLN A 146 -25.76 30.13 -20.27
N THR A 147 -26.17 29.66 -19.09
CA THR A 147 -27.53 29.17 -18.78
C THR A 147 -28.45 30.27 -18.23
N LYS A 148 -28.22 31.55 -18.58
CA LYS A 148 -29.20 32.60 -18.32
C LYS A 148 -30.18 32.66 -19.50
N PRO A 149 -31.41 32.14 -19.39
CA PRO A 149 -32.37 32.24 -20.48
C PRO A 149 -32.77 33.70 -20.69
N ASP A 150 -32.47 34.25 -21.87
CA ASP A 150 -33.06 35.50 -22.35
C ASP A 150 -34.55 35.30 -22.54
N THR A 151 -35.31 35.54 -21.47
CA THR A 151 -36.77 35.67 -21.55
C THR A 151 -37.11 37.15 -21.40
N MET A 152 -36.71 37.94 -22.40
CA MET A 152 -37.27 39.28 -22.62
C MET A 152 -38.36 39.20 -23.69
N THR A 153 -39.45 38.50 -23.38
CA THR A 153 -40.71 38.67 -24.11
C THR A 153 -41.38 39.95 -23.62
N ARG A 154 -41.12 41.01 -24.37
CA ARG A 154 -41.79 42.31 -24.32
C ARG A 154 -43.27 42.17 -24.69
N HIS A 155 -44.15 41.68 -23.81
CA HIS A 155 -45.60 41.86 -23.93
C HIS A 155 -46.25 41.76 -22.55
N GLY A 156 -46.91 42.83 -22.08
CA GLY A 156 -47.77 42.72 -20.89
C GLY A 156 -47.97 43.95 -20.01
N THR A 157 -47.50 45.14 -20.38
CA THR A 157 -47.79 46.38 -19.62
C THR A 157 -49.05 47.10 -20.11
N LYS A 158 -50.17 46.38 -20.29
CA LYS A 158 -51.52 46.98 -20.43
C LYS A 158 -52.60 46.00 -20.01
N SER A 159 -52.72 45.69 -18.72
CA SER A 159 -53.95 45.04 -18.20
C SER A 159 -54.24 45.28 -16.71
N ARG A 160 -53.33 45.92 -15.95
CA ARG A 160 -53.56 46.17 -14.51
C ARG A 160 -54.17 47.56 -14.18
N ALA A 161 -54.39 48.42 -15.17
CA ALA A 161 -54.99 49.74 -14.96
C ALA A 161 -56.51 49.82 -15.26
N VAL A 162 -57.06 48.91 -16.06
CA VAL A 162 -58.48 48.98 -16.48
C VAL A 162 -59.42 48.38 -15.40
N ASN A 163 -58.96 47.39 -14.64
CA ASN A 163 -59.79 46.78 -13.58
C ASN A 163 -59.89 47.59 -12.29
N LYS A 164 -59.12 48.68 -12.12
CA LYS A 164 -59.23 49.55 -10.94
C LYS A 164 -60.24 50.70 -11.12
N ILE A 165 -60.63 51.00 -12.37
CA ILE A 165 -61.61 52.06 -12.67
C ILE A 165 -63.04 51.52 -12.55
N ASN A 166 -63.27 50.24 -12.85
CA ASN A 166 -64.61 49.65 -12.81
C ASN A 166 -65.07 49.25 -11.39
N SER A 167 -64.15 49.10 -10.44
CA SER A 167 -64.51 48.82 -9.04
C SER A 167 -64.77 50.11 -8.23
N GLY A 168 -64.32 51.27 -8.70
CA GLY A 168 -64.56 52.57 -8.05
C GLY A 168 -65.89 53.25 -8.42
N SER A 169 -66.51 52.87 -9.55
CA SER A 169 -67.77 53.49 -10.01
C SER A 169 -69.03 52.80 -9.45
N VAL A 170 -68.93 51.52 -9.05
CA VAL A 170 -70.07 50.76 -8.50
C VAL A 170 -70.23 50.99 -6.99
N ALA A 171 -69.17 51.39 -6.28
CA ALA A 171 -69.23 51.69 -4.85
C ALA A 171 -69.80 53.07 -4.51
N PHE A 172 -69.89 54.00 -5.47
CA PHE A 172 -70.42 55.35 -5.24
C PHE A 172 -71.92 55.50 -5.56
N LYS A 173 -72.60 54.43 -5.98
CA LYS A 173 -74.02 54.44 -6.39
C LYS A 173 -74.91 53.58 -5.50
N LEU A 174 -74.62 53.57 -4.19
CA LEU A 174 -75.47 52.97 -3.15
C LEU A 174 -75.55 53.83 -1.87
N HIS A 175 -75.05 55.08 -1.89
CA HIS A 175 -75.08 55.96 -0.72
C HIS A 175 -75.49 57.42 -1.02
N THR A 176 -76.53 57.60 -1.81
CA THR A 176 -77.34 58.83 -1.80
C THR A 176 -78.79 58.44 -2.08
N ARG A 177 -79.65 58.94 -1.19
CA ARG A 177 -81.11 58.95 -1.25
C ARG A 177 -81.66 59.37 -2.60
#